data_AF-A0A6C0K9K2-F1
#
_entry.id   AF-A0A6C0K9K2-F1
#
_cell.length_a   1.000
_cell.length_b   1.000
_cell.length_c   1.000
_cell.angle_alpha   90.00
_cell.angle_beta   90.00
_cell.angle_gamma   90.00
#
_symmetry.space_group_name_H-M   'P 1'
#
loop_
_entity.id
_entity.type
_entity.pdbx_description
1 polymer ?
#
loop_
_entity_poly.entity_id
_entity_poly.type
_entity_poly.pdbx_seq_one_letter_code
_entity_poly.pdbx_strand_id
1 'polypeptide(L)'
;MKLDCVLTAVNENPLYLEFIPIFVKTWNKLYPSVDVKIILIAKAIPEEYKEYANNIILFEPLDGVLTSFTSQFIRLLYPCILDYKGAVLITDMDILPTNKTYYTEHIKEIDDSKFVYYRGDHCFIYKSIAMCYNAATPEVWRDIFDIHSLEDVRFMLENVSRNNVIEEGIGKTGWFLDQLSLYTKVMEWNKRTGNLICLDEEKTGFNRLSRDTFRMTDELRDALASGYFVDYHCHRPMSAYSEINNFIYDLLPTGDA
;
A
#
# COMPACT_ATOMS: atom_id res chain seq x y z
N MET A 1 -1.23 -16.64 8.60
CA MET A 1 -1.24 -16.04 7.26
C MET A 1 0.17 -15.62 6.93
N LYS A 2 0.67 -16.01 5.76
CA LYS A 2 2.00 -15.62 5.27
C LYS A 2 1.86 -14.39 4.37
N LEU A 3 2.71 -13.38 4.52
CA LEU A 3 2.80 -12.28 3.56
C LEU A 3 3.62 -12.73 2.35
N ASP A 4 3.01 -12.72 1.17
CA ASP A 4 3.67 -13.11 -0.08
C ASP A 4 3.96 -11.90 -0.98
N CYS A 5 3.13 -10.87 -0.93
CA CYS A 5 3.24 -9.70 -1.81
C CYS A 5 2.91 -8.39 -1.09
N VAL A 6 3.66 -7.35 -1.40
CA VAL A 6 3.23 -5.96 -1.22
C VAL A 6 2.84 -5.36 -2.58
N LEU A 7 1.70 -4.68 -2.61
CA LEU A 7 1.15 -4.01 -3.77
C LEU A 7 1.02 -2.51 -3.52
N THR A 8 1.46 -1.71 -4.48
CA THR A 8 1.13 -0.29 -4.56
C THR A 8 0.79 0.10 -6.00
N ALA A 9 0.43 1.36 -6.23
CA ALA A 9 0.14 1.86 -7.56
C ALA A 9 0.46 3.36 -7.69
N VAL A 10 0.90 3.75 -8.88
CA VAL A 10 1.26 5.14 -9.23
C VAL A 10 0.90 5.43 -10.69
N ASN A 11 0.78 6.69 -11.05
CA ASN A 11 0.70 7.16 -12.42
C ASN A 11 2.01 7.87 -12.78
N GLU A 12 2.05 8.52 -13.94
CA GLU A 12 3.23 9.25 -14.43
C GLU A 12 3.53 10.55 -13.66
N ASN A 13 2.88 10.83 -12.52
CA ASN A 13 3.16 12.00 -11.69
C ASN A 13 4.50 11.84 -10.94
N PRO A 14 5.52 12.69 -11.20
CA PRO A 14 6.84 12.60 -10.55
C PRO A 14 6.78 12.67 -9.02
N LEU A 15 5.75 13.31 -8.45
CA LEU A 15 5.56 13.39 -7.00
C LEU A 15 5.52 12.02 -6.32
N TYR A 16 5.11 10.97 -7.03
CA TYR A 16 5.07 9.60 -6.54
C TYR A 16 5.91 8.63 -7.38
N LEU A 17 5.99 8.83 -8.69
CA LEU A 17 6.72 7.95 -9.61
C LEU A 17 8.20 7.82 -9.25
N GLU A 18 8.82 8.91 -8.80
CA GLU A 18 10.25 8.94 -8.42
C GLU A 18 10.59 8.05 -7.22
N PHE A 19 9.60 7.56 -6.46
CA PHE A 19 9.81 6.68 -5.32
C PHE A 19 9.98 5.20 -5.70
N ILE A 20 9.68 4.79 -6.95
CA ILE A 20 9.81 3.39 -7.39
C ILE A 20 11.15 2.76 -6.95
N PRO A 21 12.32 3.39 -7.17
CA PRO A 21 13.60 2.78 -6.80
C PRO A 21 13.73 2.50 -5.30
N ILE A 22 13.44 3.50 -4.45
CA ILE A 22 13.60 3.36 -2.99
C ILE A 22 12.52 2.44 -2.40
N PHE A 23 11.31 2.43 -2.97
CA PHE A 23 10.24 1.52 -2.58
C PHE A 23 10.66 0.06 -2.75
N VAL A 24 11.10 -0.32 -3.96
CA VAL A 24 11.56 -1.69 -4.26
C VAL A 24 12.77 -2.06 -3.40
N LYS A 25 13.77 -1.18 -3.30
CA LYS A 25 14.97 -1.43 -2.49
C LYS A 25 14.65 -1.66 -1.02
N THR A 26 13.76 -0.84 -0.44
CA THR A 26 13.44 -0.93 0.99
C THR A 26 12.68 -2.20 1.33
N TRP A 27 11.67 -2.56 0.54
CA TRP A 27 10.94 -3.80 0.73
C TRP A 27 11.83 -5.03 0.56
N ASN A 28 12.68 -5.08 -0.49
CA ASN A 28 13.62 -6.19 -0.68
C ASN A 28 14.66 -6.28 0.45
N LYS A 29 15.08 -5.15 1.02
CA LYS A 29 16.05 -5.11 2.13
C LYS A 29 15.48 -5.68 3.43
N LEU A 30 14.22 -5.37 3.75
CA LEU A 30 13.60 -5.76 5.02
C LEU A 30 12.79 -7.06 4.94
N TYR A 31 12.24 -7.36 3.77
CA TYR A 31 11.35 -8.48 3.50
C TYR A 31 11.77 -9.22 2.22
N PRO A 32 12.96 -9.84 2.18
CA PRO A 32 13.53 -10.43 0.96
C PRO A 32 12.70 -11.56 0.36
N SER A 33 11.77 -12.15 1.11
CA SER A 33 10.85 -13.19 0.65
C SER A 33 9.49 -12.67 0.17
N VAL A 34 9.24 -11.37 0.24
CA VAL A 34 7.98 -10.74 -0.15
C VAL A 34 8.16 -10.10 -1.53
N ASP A 35 7.31 -10.46 -2.48
CA ASP A 35 7.33 -9.88 -3.82
C ASP A 35 6.80 -8.44 -3.78
N VAL A 36 7.38 -7.58 -4.60
CA VAL A 36 7.02 -6.17 -4.69
C VAL A 36 6.36 -5.92 -6.03
N LYS A 37 5.08 -5.54 -6.02
CA LYS A 37 4.29 -5.22 -7.21
C LYS A 37 3.82 -3.76 -7.20
N ILE A 38 4.04 -3.09 -8.32
CA ILE A 38 3.69 -1.70 -8.55
C ILE A 38 2.81 -1.65 -9.79
N ILE A 39 1.55 -1.26 -9.63
CA ILE A 39 0.68 -1.02 -10.78
C ILE A 39 0.98 0.38 -11.31
N LEU A 40 1.58 0.46 -12.50
CA LEU A 40 1.91 1.73 -13.15
C LEU A 40 0.84 2.08 -14.18
N ILE A 41 0.16 3.21 -13.95
CA ILE A 41 -0.89 3.71 -14.83
C ILE A 41 -0.21 4.54 -15.93
N ALA A 42 0.20 3.85 -16.99
CA ALA A 42 0.93 4.39 -18.12
C ALA A 42 0.79 3.46 -19.35
N LYS A 43 1.14 3.97 -20.53
CA LYS A 43 1.20 3.17 -21.77
C LYS A 43 2.49 2.35 -21.91
N ALA A 44 3.55 2.77 -21.22
CA ALA A 44 4.85 2.11 -21.23
C ALA A 44 5.58 2.40 -19.92
N ILE A 45 6.53 1.54 -19.55
CA ILE A 45 7.45 1.81 -18.43
C ILE A 45 8.47 2.86 -18.90
N PRO A 46 8.62 4.00 -18.21
CA PRO A 46 9.65 4.98 -18.54
C PRO A 46 11.06 4.38 -18.51
N GLU A 47 11.96 4.89 -19.34
CA GLU A 47 13.30 4.32 -19.52
C GLU A 47 14.06 4.23 -18.18
N GLU A 48 13.96 5.26 -17.35
CA GLU A 48 14.63 5.32 -16.06
C GLU A 48 14.16 4.25 -15.04
N TYR A 49 13.02 3.61 -15.28
CA TYR A 49 12.48 2.57 -14.39
C TYR A 49 12.50 1.16 -15.01
N LYS A 50 13.13 0.98 -16.18
CA LYS A 50 13.22 -0.33 -16.83
C LYS A 50 13.92 -1.39 -15.98
N GLU A 51 14.87 -1.00 -15.13
CA GLU A 51 15.52 -1.94 -14.20
C GLU A 51 14.52 -2.57 -13.20
N TYR A 52 13.39 -1.90 -12.93
CA TYR A 52 12.32 -2.37 -12.05
C TYR A 52 11.16 -3.03 -12.81
N ALA A 53 11.31 -3.37 -14.10
CA ALA A 53 10.22 -3.88 -14.92
C ALA A 53 9.56 -5.16 -14.34
N ASN A 54 10.32 -6.01 -13.64
CA ASN A 54 9.79 -7.23 -13.00
C ASN A 54 8.91 -6.92 -11.77
N ASN A 55 9.03 -5.72 -11.21
CA ASN A 55 8.18 -5.22 -10.12
C ASN A 55 6.98 -4.44 -10.65
N ILE A 56 6.99 -4.03 -11.92
CA ILE A 56 5.97 -3.14 -12.49
C ILE A 56 4.98 -3.94 -13.34
N ILE A 57 3.70 -3.73 -13.07
CA ILE A 57 2.60 -4.20 -13.92
C ILE A 57 1.99 -2.97 -14.59
N LEU A 58 2.01 -2.93 -15.92
CA LEU A 58 1.40 -1.83 -16.67
C LEU A 58 -0.12 -1.95 -16.66
N PHE A 59 -0.78 -0.84 -16.36
CA PHE A 59 -2.22 -0.67 -16.53
C PHE A 59 -2.47 0.55 -17.40
N GLU A 60 -2.92 0.34 -18.63
CA GLU A 60 -3.14 1.46 -19.55
C GLU A 60 -4.24 2.40 -19.01
N PRO A 61 -4.02 3.73 -19.08
CA PRO A 61 -5.03 4.73 -18.72
C PRO A 61 -6.37 4.46 -19.41
N LEU A 62 -7.47 4.63 -18.66
CA LEU A 62 -8.83 4.48 -19.16
C LEU A 62 -9.34 5.82 -19.70
N ASP A 63 -10.05 5.78 -20.82
CA ASP A 63 -10.61 6.99 -21.43
C ASP A 63 -11.61 7.67 -20.48
N GLY A 64 -11.37 8.96 -20.20
CA GLY A 64 -12.26 9.76 -19.34
C GLY A 64 -12.15 9.47 -17.84
N VAL A 65 -11.20 8.63 -17.39
CA VAL A 65 -10.95 8.35 -15.97
C VAL A 65 -9.62 8.97 -15.55
N LEU A 66 -9.61 9.73 -14.44
CA LEU A 66 -8.38 10.32 -13.91
C LEU A 66 -7.37 9.24 -13.52
N THR A 67 -6.12 9.37 -13.98
CA THR A 67 -5.06 8.41 -13.66
C THR A 67 -4.67 8.46 -12.18
N SER A 68 -4.75 9.64 -11.55
CA SER A 68 -4.53 9.81 -10.11
C SER A 68 -5.56 9.05 -9.26
N PHE A 69 -6.84 9.12 -9.62
CA PHE A 69 -7.90 8.29 -9.02
C PHE A 69 -7.66 6.81 -9.30
N THR A 70 -7.29 6.46 -10.54
CA THR A 70 -7.01 5.07 -10.91
C THR A 70 -5.92 4.49 -10.03
N SER A 71 -4.80 5.19 -9.84
CA SER A 71 -3.71 4.75 -8.96
C SER A 71 -4.13 4.60 -7.49
N GLN A 72 -5.04 5.43 -7.00
CA GLN A 72 -5.55 5.27 -5.63
C GLN A 72 -6.41 4.02 -5.50
N PHE A 73 -7.43 3.90 -6.36
CA PHE A 73 -8.51 2.92 -6.22
C PHE A 73 -8.13 1.52 -6.69
N ILE A 74 -7.26 1.39 -7.70
CA ILE A 74 -6.89 0.09 -8.28
C ILE A 74 -6.23 -0.85 -7.26
N ARG A 75 -5.63 -0.31 -6.19
CA ARG A 75 -5.04 -1.09 -5.11
C ARG A 75 -6.06 -1.95 -4.36
N LEU A 76 -7.34 -1.59 -4.37
CA LEU A 76 -8.42 -2.42 -3.83
C LEU A 76 -8.77 -3.60 -4.73
N LEU A 77 -8.56 -3.44 -6.04
CA LEU A 77 -9.09 -4.32 -7.06
C LEU A 77 -8.03 -5.30 -7.56
N TYR A 78 -6.81 -4.83 -7.80
CA TYR A 78 -5.75 -5.65 -8.36
C TYR A 78 -5.34 -6.87 -7.51
N PRO A 79 -5.35 -6.82 -6.16
CA PRO A 79 -5.10 -8.00 -5.35
C PRO A 79 -6.02 -9.18 -5.67
N CYS A 80 -7.24 -8.92 -6.17
CA CYS A 80 -8.23 -9.94 -6.52
C CYS A 80 -7.78 -10.85 -7.68
N ILE A 81 -6.91 -10.36 -8.55
CA ILE A 81 -6.49 -11.07 -9.78
C ILE A 81 -5.03 -11.53 -9.75
N LEU A 82 -4.33 -11.34 -8.63
CA LEU A 82 -2.98 -11.86 -8.44
C LEU A 82 -3.02 -13.34 -8.05
N ASP A 83 -2.00 -14.09 -8.48
CA ASP A 83 -1.85 -15.52 -8.22
C ASP A 83 -0.86 -15.77 -7.06
N TYR A 84 -1.20 -15.27 -5.87
CA TYR A 84 -0.49 -15.57 -4.63
C TYR A 84 -1.32 -16.49 -3.73
N LYS A 85 -0.64 -17.35 -2.98
CA LYS A 85 -1.29 -18.20 -1.97
C LYS A 85 -1.46 -17.47 -0.65
N GLY A 86 -0.43 -16.74 -0.23
CA GLY A 86 -0.44 -15.89 0.95
C GLY A 86 -1.07 -14.52 0.69
N ALA A 87 -0.91 -13.66 1.68
CA ALA A 87 -1.49 -12.33 1.69
C ALA A 87 -0.82 -11.39 0.68
N VAL A 88 -1.65 -10.52 0.13
CA VAL A 88 -1.26 -9.29 -0.57
C VAL A 88 -1.57 -8.12 0.38
N LEU A 89 -0.51 -7.41 0.80
CA LEU A 89 -0.59 -6.16 1.55
C LEU A 89 -0.67 -4.99 0.58
N ILE A 90 -1.58 -4.04 0.79
CA ILE A 90 -1.61 -2.79 0.03
C ILE A 90 -0.98 -1.63 0.82
N THR A 91 -0.19 -0.79 0.14
CA THR A 91 0.47 0.39 0.74
C THR A 91 0.51 1.61 -0.20
N ASP A 92 0.85 2.78 0.33
CA ASP A 92 1.19 3.95 -0.51
C ASP A 92 2.67 3.86 -0.95
N MET A 93 2.96 4.41 -2.12
CA MET A 93 4.31 4.44 -2.69
C MET A 93 5.31 5.22 -1.81
N ASP A 94 4.86 6.25 -1.10
CA ASP A 94 5.71 7.08 -0.22
C ASP A 94 5.73 6.60 1.24
N ILE A 95 5.25 5.38 1.52
CA ILE A 95 5.34 4.73 2.82
C ILE A 95 6.28 3.51 2.71
N LEU A 96 7.40 3.58 3.41
CA LEU A 96 8.44 2.54 3.40
C LEU A 96 8.45 1.78 4.73
N PRO A 97 8.60 0.45 4.75
CA PRO A 97 8.78 -0.27 6.00
C PRO A 97 10.10 0.14 6.65
N THR A 98 10.13 0.18 7.98
CA THR A 98 11.37 0.40 8.77
C THR A 98 11.64 -0.68 9.80
N ASN A 99 10.70 -1.62 9.96
CA ASN A 99 10.81 -2.77 10.85
C ASN A 99 10.74 -4.07 10.02
N LYS A 100 11.55 -5.09 10.35
CA LYS A 100 11.65 -6.34 9.58
C LYS A 100 10.58 -7.40 9.92
N THR A 101 9.81 -7.19 10.98
CA THR A 101 8.86 -8.17 11.51
C THR A 101 7.43 -7.66 11.57
N TYR A 102 7.20 -6.35 11.58
CA TYR A 102 5.88 -5.75 11.82
C TYR A 102 4.80 -6.32 10.89
N TYR A 103 5.05 -6.36 9.58
CA TYR A 103 4.06 -6.83 8.61
C TYR A 103 3.88 -8.36 8.55
N THR A 104 4.78 -9.16 9.14
CA THR A 104 4.76 -10.63 9.03
C THR A 104 4.42 -11.32 10.35
N GLU A 105 5.06 -10.94 11.45
CA GLU A 105 4.92 -11.63 12.73
C GLU A 105 3.52 -11.47 13.34
N HIS A 106 2.88 -10.32 13.14
CA HIS A 106 1.55 -10.05 13.70
C HIS A 106 0.41 -10.76 12.95
N ILE A 107 0.69 -11.37 11.79
CA ILE A 107 -0.32 -12.07 10.98
C ILE A 107 -0.06 -13.56 10.83
N LYS A 108 1.09 -14.07 11.29
CA LYS A 108 1.52 -15.45 11.05
C LYS A 108 0.52 -16.50 11.58
N GLU A 109 -0.10 -16.24 12.73
CA GLU A 109 -1.10 -17.12 13.37
C GLU A 109 -2.55 -16.85 12.93
N ILE A 110 -2.78 -15.84 12.09
CA ILE A 110 -4.12 -15.50 11.58
C ILE A 110 -4.48 -16.42 10.42
N ASP A 111 -5.71 -16.93 10.37
CA ASP A 111 -6.16 -17.79 9.27
C ASP A 111 -6.21 -17.05 7.91
N ASP A 112 -5.96 -17.75 6.81
CA ASP A 112 -5.91 -17.19 5.45
C ASP A 112 -7.29 -16.72 4.94
N SER A 113 -8.39 -17.11 5.61
CA SER A 113 -9.75 -16.63 5.32
C SER A 113 -10.05 -15.23 5.88
N LYS A 114 -9.09 -14.60 6.56
CA LYS A 114 -9.28 -13.31 7.24
C LYS A 114 -8.84 -12.13 6.40
N PHE A 115 -9.45 -10.98 6.67
CA PHE A 115 -8.97 -9.68 6.22
C PHE A 115 -8.33 -8.98 7.41
N VAL A 116 -7.05 -8.62 7.31
CA VAL A 116 -6.30 -7.98 8.40
C VAL A 116 -6.14 -6.50 8.11
N TYR A 117 -6.59 -5.67 9.05
CA TYR A 117 -6.36 -4.24 9.09
C TYR A 117 -5.41 -3.89 10.25
N TYR A 118 -4.27 -3.27 9.98
CA TYR A 118 -3.21 -3.09 10.99
C TYR A 118 -3.42 -1.91 11.96
N ARG A 119 -4.48 -1.11 11.81
CA ARG A 119 -4.63 0.22 12.46
C ARG A 119 -5.85 0.36 13.39
N GLY A 120 -6.13 -0.66 14.20
CA GLY A 120 -7.28 -0.64 15.12
C GLY A 120 -8.62 -0.29 14.44
N ASP A 121 -9.55 0.33 15.16
CA ASP A 121 -10.82 0.86 14.62
C ASP A 121 -10.83 2.40 14.52
N HIS A 122 -9.67 3.06 14.66
CA HIS A 122 -9.54 4.52 14.75
C HIS A 122 -10.17 5.29 13.58
N CYS A 123 -10.20 4.69 12.38
CA CYS A 123 -10.75 5.31 11.17
C CYS A 123 -12.27 5.07 11.00
N PHE A 124 -12.88 4.20 11.83
CA PHE A 124 -14.28 3.76 11.65
C PHE A 124 -15.27 4.87 12.00
N ILE A 125 -14.89 5.80 12.90
CA ILE A 125 -15.68 6.99 13.19
C ILE A 125 -15.92 7.85 11.93
N TYR A 126 -15.03 7.76 10.95
CA TYR A 126 -15.14 8.42 9.64
C TYR A 126 -15.69 7.50 8.54
N LYS A 127 -16.13 6.29 8.89
CA LYS A 127 -16.54 5.23 7.94
C LYS A 127 -15.46 4.96 6.90
N SER A 128 -14.22 4.88 7.36
CA SER A 128 -13.04 4.71 6.51
C SER A 128 -12.12 3.63 7.07
N ILE A 129 -11.38 2.97 6.18
CA ILE A 129 -10.25 2.11 6.51
C ILE A 129 -9.03 2.73 5.86
N ALA A 130 -7.94 2.92 6.61
CA ALA A 130 -6.72 3.48 6.04
C ALA A 130 -6.15 2.55 4.97
N MET A 131 -5.87 3.08 3.79
CA MET A 131 -5.48 2.27 2.62
C MET A 131 -4.21 1.46 2.82
N CYS A 132 -3.24 1.99 3.57
CA CYS A 132 -1.86 1.50 3.49
C CYS A 132 -1.55 0.29 4.39
N TYR A 133 -2.58 -0.34 4.95
CA TYR A 133 -2.46 -1.18 6.13
C TYR A 133 -3.40 -2.38 6.08
N ASN A 134 -3.64 -2.93 4.89
CA ASN A 134 -4.61 -3.98 4.68
C ASN A 134 -3.97 -5.17 3.99
N ALA A 135 -4.06 -6.34 4.61
CA ALA A 135 -3.54 -7.59 4.07
C ALA A 135 -4.61 -8.68 4.08
N ALA A 136 -4.75 -9.37 2.96
CA ALA A 136 -5.60 -10.54 2.82
C ALA A 136 -5.11 -11.38 1.64
N THR A 137 -5.52 -12.65 1.57
CA THR A 137 -5.26 -13.47 0.38
C THR A 137 -6.04 -12.93 -0.82
N PRO A 138 -5.58 -13.19 -2.07
CA PRO A 138 -6.35 -12.85 -3.27
C PRO A 138 -7.79 -13.36 -3.24
N GLU A 139 -8.02 -14.53 -2.65
CA GLU A 139 -9.38 -15.09 -2.47
C GLU A 139 -10.27 -14.20 -1.59
N VAL A 140 -9.76 -13.71 -0.47
CA VAL A 140 -10.51 -12.79 0.41
C VAL A 140 -10.75 -11.44 -0.29
N TRP A 141 -9.74 -10.91 -1.00
CA TRP A 141 -9.93 -9.71 -1.83
C TRP A 141 -11.04 -9.92 -2.87
N ARG A 142 -11.05 -11.07 -3.56
CA ARG A 142 -12.12 -11.45 -4.50
C ARG A 142 -13.50 -11.53 -3.84
N ASP A 143 -13.62 -12.14 -2.68
CA ASP A 143 -14.92 -12.27 -1.97
C ASP A 143 -15.47 -10.90 -1.51
N ILE A 144 -14.59 -9.95 -1.18
CA ILE A 144 -14.98 -8.59 -0.78
C ILE A 144 -15.42 -7.76 -1.99
N PHE A 145 -14.68 -7.82 -3.10
CA PHE A 145 -14.86 -6.90 -4.23
C PHE A 145 -15.56 -7.50 -5.46
N ASP A 146 -15.71 -8.82 -5.52
CA ASP A 146 -16.29 -9.58 -6.64
C ASP A 146 -15.61 -9.30 -7.99
N ILE A 147 -14.27 -9.31 -7.98
CA ILE A 147 -13.42 -9.07 -9.16
C ILE A 147 -12.75 -10.38 -9.56
N HIS A 148 -12.93 -10.84 -10.80
CA HIS A 148 -12.37 -12.13 -11.26
C HIS A 148 -11.42 -11.98 -12.45
N SER A 149 -11.35 -10.78 -13.04
CA SER A 149 -10.59 -10.51 -14.26
C SER A 149 -10.07 -9.07 -14.33
N LEU A 150 -9.17 -8.81 -15.28
CA LEU A 150 -8.70 -7.45 -15.57
C LEU A 150 -9.84 -6.59 -16.13
N GLU A 151 -10.76 -7.18 -16.88
CA GLU A 151 -11.96 -6.54 -17.40
C GLU A 151 -12.86 -6.05 -16.27
N ASP A 152 -13.04 -6.84 -15.21
CA ASP A 152 -13.79 -6.41 -14.02
C ASP A 152 -13.13 -5.22 -13.32
N VAL A 153 -11.79 -5.23 -13.22
CA VAL A 153 -11.01 -4.09 -12.68
C VAL A 153 -11.30 -2.82 -13.50
N ARG A 154 -11.22 -2.91 -14.83
CA ARG A 154 -11.50 -1.77 -15.73
C ARG A 154 -12.94 -1.28 -15.57
N PHE A 155 -13.90 -2.21 -15.62
CA PHE A 155 -15.32 -1.89 -15.45
C PHE A 155 -15.61 -1.19 -14.13
N MET A 156 -15.03 -1.67 -13.03
CA MET A 156 -15.25 -1.09 -11.71
C MET A 156 -14.63 0.31 -11.58
N LEU A 157 -13.43 0.54 -12.12
CA LEU A 157 -12.82 1.87 -12.15
C LEU A 157 -13.68 2.88 -12.93
N GLU A 158 -14.12 2.51 -14.14
CA GLU A 158 -15.01 3.35 -14.95
C GLU A 158 -16.34 3.61 -14.24
N ASN A 159 -16.93 2.58 -13.64
CA ASN A 159 -18.21 2.68 -12.95
C ASN A 159 -18.12 3.60 -11.73
N VAL A 160 -17.08 3.45 -10.89
CA VAL A 160 -16.90 4.35 -9.74
C VAL A 160 -16.62 5.77 -10.21
N SER A 161 -15.77 5.95 -11.23
CA SER A 161 -15.46 7.28 -11.78
C SER A 161 -16.69 7.97 -12.37
N ARG A 162 -17.58 7.25 -13.05
CA ARG A 162 -18.78 7.80 -13.68
C ARG A 162 -19.87 8.20 -12.68
N ASN A 163 -19.96 7.47 -11.57
CA ASN A 163 -20.99 7.67 -10.56
C ASN A 163 -20.56 8.60 -9.40
N ASN A 164 -19.36 9.19 -9.48
CA ASN A 164 -18.84 10.10 -8.47
C ASN A 164 -18.25 11.36 -9.12
N VAL A 165 -18.28 12.46 -8.39
CA VAL A 165 -17.50 13.65 -8.76
C VAL A 165 -16.08 13.47 -8.22
N ILE A 166 -15.09 13.52 -9.11
CA ILE A 166 -13.68 13.35 -8.76
C ILE A 166 -12.91 14.54 -9.31
N GLU A 167 -12.32 15.30 -8.40
CA GLU A 167 -11.47 16.44 -8.71
C GLU A 167 -10.01 16.05 -8.51
N GLU A 168 -9.15 16.43 -9.45
CA GLU A 168 -7.73 16.16 -9.34
C GLU A 168 -7.09 16.99 -8.22
N GLY A 169 -6.34 16.32 -7.34
CA GLY A 169 -5.51 16.95 -6.32
C GLY A 169 -5.77 16.48 -4.89
N ILE A 170 -4.79 16.69 -4.02
CA ILE A 170 -4.79 16.23 -2.62
C ILE A 170 -5.96 16.86 -1.85
N GLY A 171 -6.76 16.01 -1.19
CA GLY A 171 -7.87 16.44 -0.33
C GLY A 171 -9.07 17.03 -1.08
N LYS A 172 -9.09 16.94 -2.41
CA LYS A 172 -10.21 17.41 -3.24
C LYS A 172 -11.38 16.42 -3.23
N THR A 173 -12.50 16.81 -3.85
CA THR A 173 -13.68 15.96 -3.98
C THR A 173 -13.28 14.61 -4.60
N GLY A 174 -13.65 13.52 -3.96
CA GLY A 174 -13.31 12.16 -4.41
C GLY A 174 -12.01 11.58 -3.84
N TRP A 175 -11.20 12.37 -3.15
CA TRP A 175 -9.87 11.94 -2.63
C TRP A 175 -9.91 10.72 -1.69
N PHE A 176 -10.99 10.55 -0.93
CA PHE A 176 -11.14 9.46 0.04
C PHE A 176 -12.04 8.32 -0.47
N LEU A 177 -12.39 8.29 -1.75
CA LEU A 177 -13.34 7.30 -2.28
C LEU A 177 -12.86 5.86 -2.10
N ASP A 178 -11.55 5.61 -2.20
CA ASP A 178 -10.96 4.31 -1.95
C ASP A 178 -11.16 3.85 -0.49
N GLN A 179 -10.84 4.71 0.48
CA GLN A 179 -10.99 4.42 1.92
C GLN A 179 -12.45 4.19 2.33
N LEU A 180 -13.37 5.01 1.80
CA LEU A 180 -14.80 4.88 2.06
C LEU A 180 -15.38 3.61 1.42
N SER A 181 -14.95 3.30 0.19
CA SER A 181 -15.36 2.08 -0.53
C SER A 181 -14.84 0.83 0.16
N LEU A 182 -13.57 0.83 0.56
CA LEU A 182 -12.95 -0.25 1.31
C LEU A 182 -13.71 -0.51 2.61
N TYR A 183 -13.96 0.52 3.41
CA TYR A 183 -14.76 0.39 4.64
C TYR A 183 -16.12 -0.23 4.37
N THR A 184 -16.85 0.29 3.38
CA THR A 184 -18.20 -0.18 3.08
C THR A 184 -18.20 -1.66 2.69
N LYS A 185 -17.33 -2.05 1.75
CA LYS A 185 -17.22 -3.42 1.26
C LYS A 185 -16.75 -4.40 2.34
N VAL A 186 -15.73 -4.03 3.11
CA VAL A 186 -15.21 -4.86 4.20
C VAL A 186 -16.24 -5.03 5.31
N MET A 187 -16.98 -3.97 5.68
CA MET A 187 -17.98 -4.08 6.75
C MET A 187 -19.21 -4.90 6.32
N GLU A 188 -19.63 -4.78 5.05
CA GLU A 188 -20.68 -5.63 4.46
C GLU A 188 -20.24 -7.10 4.42
N TRP A 189 -19.02 -7.37 3.99
CA TRP A 189 -18.43 -8.70 4.02
C TRP A 189 -18.32 -9.25 5.44
N ASN A 190 -17.77 -8.48 6.37
CA ASN A 190 -17.58 -8.87 7.76
C ASN A 190 -18.91 -9.15 8.48
N LYS A 191 -19.99 -8.42 8.16
CA LYS A 191 -21.32 -8.71 8.69
C LYS A 191 -21.80 -10.12 8.35
N ARG A 192 -21.37 -10.67 7.21
CA ARG A 192 -21.71 -12.03 6.74
C ARG A 192 -20.75 -13.08 7.29
N THR A 193 -19.47 -12.76 7.44
CA THR A 193 -18.40 -13.75 7.68
C THR A 193 -17.77 -13.70 9.07
N GLY A 194 -17.77 -12.54 9.74
CA GLY A 194 -17.02 -12.32 10.98
C GLY A 194 -15.49 -12.42 10.80
N ASN A 195 -14.99 -12.20 9.58
CA ASN A 195 -13.60 -12.46 9.21
C ASN A 195 -12.70 -11.22 9.13
N LEU A 196 -13.17 -10.04 9.58
CA LEU A 196 -12.31 -8.87 9.77
C LEU A 196 -11.54 -8.95 11.08
N ILE A 197 -10.23 -8.76 11.01
CA ILE A 197 -9.34 -8.62 12.17
C ILE A 197 -8.73 -7.22 12.13
N CYS A 198 -9.05 -6.39 13.13
CA CYS A 198 -8.35 -5.13 13.37
C CYS A 198 -7.25 -5.39 14.41
N LEU A 199 -6.00 -5.13 14.06
CA LEU A 199 -4.89 -5.27 14.98
C LEU A 199 -4.87 -4.13 15.99
N ASP A 200 -4.52 -4.46 17.22
CA ASP A 200 -4.35 -3.53 18.32
C ASP A 200 -2.99 -2.81 18.17
N GLU A 201 -3.02 -1.49 18.01
CA GLU A 201 -1.84 -0.65 17.81
C GLU A 201 -0.87 -0.70 19.00
N GLU A 202 -1.38 -0.83 20.24
CA GLU A 202 -0.53 -0.94 21.42
C GLU A 202 0.22 -2.27 21.45
N LYS A 203 -0.45 -3.37 21.06
CA LYS A 203 0.17 -4.70 21.00
C LYS A 203 1.13 -4.87 19.83
N THR A 204 0.85 -4.23 18.70
CA THR A 204 1.70 -4.26 17.50
C THR A 204 2.82 -3.22 17.57
N GLY A 205 2.78 -2.30 18.53
CA GLY A 205 3.76 -1.23 18.66
C GLY A 205 3.71 -0.26 17.49
N PHE A 206 2.51 -0.02 16.93
CA PHE A 206 2.36 0.86 15.77
C PHE A 206 2.92 2.26 16.08
N ASN A 207 3.96 2.63 15.35
CA ASN A 207 4.59 3.93 15.47
C ASN A 207 5.25 4.34 14.14
N ARG A 208 4.62 5.29 13.45
CA ARG A 208 5.08 5.81 12.16
C ARG A 208 6.06 6.95 12.35
N LEU A 209 7.19 6.91 11.65
CA LEU A 209 8.02 8.08 11.43
C LEU A 209 7.40 8.93 10.31
N SER A 210 6.74 10.03 10.66
CA SER A 210 6.15 10.94 9.67
C SER A 210 7.13 12.01 9.23
N ARG A 211 7.28 12.28 7.92
CA ARG A 211 8.09 13.39 7.39
C ARG A 211 7.87 14.75 8.06
N ASP A 212 6.68 15.00 8.61
CA ASP A 212 6.34 16.31 9.17
C ASP A 212 6.68 16.42 10.68
N THR A 213 7.21 15.36 11.30
CA THR A 213 7.29 15.26 12.76
C THR A 213 8.70 15.15 13.34
N PHE A 214 9.77 15.17 12.52
CA PHE A 214 11.12 14.97 13.05
C PHE A 214 12.19 15.89 12.47
N ARG A 215 13.31 15.94 13.20
CA ARG A 215 14.62 16.36 12.73
C ARG A 215 15.59 15.22 13.00
N MET A 216 16.60 15.06 12.17
CA MET A 216 17.54 13.95 12.34
C MET A 216 18.45 14.21 13.56
N THR A 217 18.37 13.34 14.57
CA THR A 217 19.24 13.31 15.77
C THR A 217 19.87 11.94 15.94
N ASP A 218 20.87 11.80 16.81
CA ASP A 218 21.52 10.50 17.05
C ASP A 218 20.54 9.49 17.67
N GLU A 219 19.65 9.93 18.56
CA GLU A 219 18.61 9.07 19.14
C GLU A 219 17.64 8.56 18.08
N LEU A 220 17.29 9.40 17.09
CA LEU A 220 16.43 8.97 15.98
C LEU A 220 17.13 7.95 15.08
N ARG A 221 18.45 8.08 14.89
CA ARG A 221 19.26 7.10 14.14
C ARG A 221 19.25 5.75 14.83
N ASP A 222 19.47 5.74 16.15
CA ASP A 222 19.43 4.52 16.96
C ASP A 222 18.03 3.88 16.96
N ALA A 223 16.97 4.69 17.01
CA ALA A 223 15.59 4.23 16.91
C ALA A 223 15.29 3.60 15.53
N LEU A 224 15.76 4.20 14.44
CA LEU A 224 15.62 3.63 13.09
C LEU A 224 16.40 2.31 12.95
N ALA A 225 17.65 2.29 13.40
CA ALA A 225 18.52 1.11 13.31
C ALA A 225 17.99 -0.07 14.14
N SER A 226 17.32 0.20 15.26
CA SER A 226 16.69 -0.82 16.11
C SER A 226 15.32 -1.29 15.61
N GLY A 227 14.77 -0.69 14.55
CA GLY A 227 13.44 -1.01 14.03
C GLY A 227 12.31 -0.52 14.92
N TYR A 228 12.51 0.55 15.70
CA TYR A 228 11.49 1.10 16.61
C TYR A 228 10.26 1.62 15.86
N PHE A 229 10.45 2.23 14.70
CA PHE A 229 9.36 2.65 13.83
C PHE A 229 8.90 1.50 12.95
N VAL A 230 7.60 1.43 12.70
CA VAL A 230 7.02 0.39 11.84
C VAL A 230 7.16 0.75 10.36
N ASP A 231 6.94 2.02 10.06
CA ASP A 231 7.07 2.59 8.72
C ASP A 231 7.55 4.05 8.75
N TYR A 232 7.98 4.52 7.59
CA TYR A 232 8.43 5.87 7.31
C TYR A 232 7.59 6.49 6.20
N HIS A 233 6.97 7.64 6.49
CA HIS A 233 6.30 8.45 5.49
C HIS A 233 7.29 9.44 4.88
N CYS A 234 7.68 9.20 3.62
CA CYS A 234 8.78 9.90 2.98
C CYS A 234 8.57 11.40 2.80
N HIS A 235 9.66 12.17 2.82
CA HIS A 235 9.64 13.54 2.32
C HIS A 235 9.45 13.54 0.80
N ARG A 236 8.65 14.49 0.28
CA ARG A 236 8.26 14.55 -1.14
C ARG A 236 8.50 15.95 -1.73
N PRO A 237 8.84 16.07 -3.03
CA PRO A 237 9.09 14.99 -3.99
C PRO A 237 10.43 14.28 -3.74
N MET A 238 10.60 13.05 -4.24
CA MET A 238 11.81 12.25 -3.99
C MET A 238 13.08 12.94 -4.49
N SER A 239 13.04 13.58 -5.65
CA SER A 239 14.17 14.33 -6.23
C SER A 239 14.70 15.44 -5.30
N ALA A 240 13.83 16.19 -4.63
CA ALA A 240 14.20 17.27 -3.72
C ALA A 240 14.68 16.79 -2.35
N TYR A 241 14.28 15.59 -1.92
CA TYR A 241 14.57 15.04 -0.59
C TYR A 241 15.31 13.70 -0.64
N SER A 242 15.99 13.43 -1.76
CA SER A 242 16.69 12.18 -2.00
C SER A 242 17.76 11.90 -0.95
N GLU A 243 18.46 12.93 -0.47
CA GLU A 243 19.48 12.80 0.58
C GLU A 243 18.89 12.23 1.87
N ILE A 244 17.83 12.85 2.42
CA ILE A 244 17.22 12.39 3.68
C ILE A 244 16.51 11.04 3.53
N ASN A 245 15.81 10.82 2.41
CA ASN A 245 15.11 9.56 2.17
C ASN A 245 16.09 8.38 2.03
N ASN A 246 17.18 8.55 1.25
CA ASN A 246 18.21 7.52 1.13
C ASN A 246 19.00 7.33 2.43
N PHE A 247 19.26 8.42 3.16
CA PHE A 247 19.91 8.33 4.47
C PHE A 247 19.10 7.48 5.46
N ILE A 248 17.77 7.62 5.49
CA ILE A 248 16.89 6.75 6.29
C ILE A 248 16.99 5.29 5.82
N TYR A 249 16.92 5.04 4.51
CA TYR A 249 17.09 3.69 3.94
C TYR A 249 18.42 3.04 4.36
N ASP A 250 19.52 3.79 4.35
CA ASP A 250 20.85 3.29 4.69
C ASP A 250 20.94 2.88 6.17
N LEU A 251 20.22 3.56 7.07
CA LEU A 251 20.14 3.22 8.50
C LEU A 251 19.32 1.97 8.80
N LEU A 252 18.45 1.53 7.87
CA LEU A 252 17.60 0.37 8.12
C LEU A 252 18.45 -0.89 8.32
N PRO A 253 18.03 -1.81 9.22
CA PRO A 253 18.72 -3.07 9.39
C PRO A 253 18.73 -3.86 8.09
N THR A 254 19.77 -4.64 7.85
CA THR A 254 19.74 -5.66 6.78
C THR A 254 18.83 -6.80 7.22
N GLY A 255 17.97 -7.30 6.33
CA GLY A 255 17.26 -8.55 6.57
C GLY A 255 18.27 -9.69 6.73
N ASP A 256 18.33 -10.30 7.91
CA ASP A 256 19.01 -11.58 8.08
C ASP A 256 18.19 -12.61 7.29
N ALA A 257 18.83 -13.30 6.33
CA ALA A 257 18.23 -14.38 5.55
C ALA A 257 17.98 -15.64 6.38
#